data_AF-A0A7C7PXP2-F1
#
_entry.id   AF-A0A7C7PXP2-F1
#
_cell.length_a   1.000
_cell.length_b   1.000
_cell.length_c   1.000
_cell.angle_alpha   90.00
_cell.angle_beta   90.00
_cell.angle_gamma   90.00
#
_symmetry.space_group_name_H-M   'P 1'
#
loop_
_entity.id
_entity.type
_entity.pdbx_description
1 polymer ?
#
loop_
_entity_poly.entity_id
_entity_poly.type
_entity_poly.pdbx_seq_one_letter_code
_entity_poly.pdbx_strand_id
1 'polypeptide(L)' 'GMNLENLRWFTEFFRYGAPPHGGFNIGVERLTMAMLGLGNIREAASFPRAPERLLP' A
#
# COMPACT_ATOMS: atom_id res chain seq x y z
N GLY A 1 8.93 18.06 -8.77
CA GLY A 1 7.67 17.53 -9.31
C GLY A 1 7.91 16.16 -9.92
N MET A 2 6.86 15.36 -10.14
CA MET A 2 6.97 14.06 -10.80
C MET A 2 7.22 14.23 -12.31
N ASN A 3 8.01 13.34 -12.92
CA ASN A 3 8.20 13.29 -14.37
C ASN A 3 7.07 12.45 -15.00
N LEU A 4 6.28 13.07 -15.89
CA LEU A 4 5.13 12.42 -16.54
C LEU A 4 5.54 11.32 -17.52
N GLU A 5 6.72 11.39 -18.14
CA GLU A 5 7.19 10.34 -19.04
C GLU A 5 7.35 8.99 -18.31
N ASN A 6 7.79 9.03 -17.04
CA ASN A 6 7.92 7.82 -16.22
C ASN A 6 6.57 7.19 -15.83
N LEU A 7 5.49 7.95 -15.93
CA LEU A 7 4.12 7.52 -15.60
C LEU A 7 3.29 7.24 -16.83
N ARG A 8 3.85 7.38 -18.03
CA ARG A 8 3.11 7.25 -19.28
C ARG A 8 2.36 5.92 -19.37
N TRP A 9 2.99 4.84 -18.92
CA TRP A 9 2.39 3.51 -18.83
C TRP A 9 1.08 3.48 -18.03
N PHE A 10 0.92 4.33 -17.01
CA PHE A 10 -0.30 4.44 -16.20
C PHE A 10 -1.28 5.42 -16.83
N THR A 11 -0.81 6.60 -17.25
CA THR A 11 -1.68 7.71 -17.64
C THR A 11 -2.36 7.55 -19.00
N GLU A 12 -1.75 6.82 -19.94
CA GLU A 12 -2.29 6.66 -21.31
C GLU A 12 -3.67 5.98 -21.34
N PHE A 13 -3.93 5.04 -20.41
CA PHE A 13 -5.21 4.33 -20.33
C PHE A 13 -6.40 5.24 -20.04
N PHE A 14 -6.18 6.37 -19.37
CA PHE A 14 -7.28 7.27 -18.98
C PHE A 14 -7.73 8.20 -20.11
N ARG A 15 -7.01 8.25 -21.24
CA ARG A 15 -7.32 9.17 -22.36
C ARG A 15 -8.61 8.82 -23.10
N TYR A 16 -9.06 7.57 -23.06
CA TYR A 16 -10.16 7.06 -23.89
C TYR A 16 -11.48 6.91 -23.14
N GLY A 17 -11.80 7.87 -22.25
CA GLY A 17 -13.09 7.90 -21.55
C GLY A 17 -13.12 7.14 -20.23
N ALA A 18 -12.11 7.35 -19.38
CA ALA A 18 -12.17 6.84 -18.01
C ALA A 18 -13.26 7.57 -17.20
N PRO A 19 -14.17 6.85 -16.52
CA PRO A 19 -15.16 7.47 -15.65
C PRO A 19 -14.50 8.11 -14.42
N PRO A 20 -15.15 9.08 -13.76
CA PRO A 20 -14.71 9.56 -12.45
C PRO A 20 -14.65 8.38 -11.46
N HIS A 21 -13.49 8.14 -10.88
CA HIS A 21 -13.27 7.05 -9.93
C HIS A 21 -12.35 7.50 -8.80
N GLY A 22 -12.46 6.81 -7.66
CA GLY A 22 -11.66 7.05 -6.48
C GLY A 22 -11.87 5.92 -5.47
N GLY A 23 -11.10 5.93 -4.39
CA GLY A 23 -11.19 4.91 -3.36
C GLY A 23 -10.24 5.19 -2.20
N PHE A 24 -10.22 4.27 -1.25
CA PHE A 24 -9.28 4.26 -0.15
C PHE A 24 -8.74 2.84 0.05
N ASN A 25 -7.63 2.73 0.77
CA ASN A 25 -7.03 1.46 1.15
C ASN A 25 -6.76 1.44 2.66
N ILE A 26 -6.71 0.24 3.23
CA ILE A 26 -6.37 0.02 4.63
C ILE A 26 -5.27 -1.05 4.69
N GLY A 27 -4.26 -0.84 5.54
CA GLY A 27 -3.24 -1.85 5.82
C GLY A 27 -3.80 -2.86 6.83
N VAL A 28 -3.89 -4.13 6.43
CA VAL A 28 -4.50 -5.21 7.24
C VAL A 28 -3.78 -5.36 8.58
N GLU A 29 -2.45 -5.34 8.58
CA GLU A 29 -1.64 -5.46 9.79
C GLU A 29 -1.84 -4.28 10.73
N ARG A 30 -1.99 -3.06 10.18
CA ARG A 30 -2.29 -1.86 10.98
C ARG A 30 -3.71 -1.89 11.53
N LEU A 31 -4.67 -2.38 10.75
CA LEU A 31 -6.05 -2.55 11.20
C LEU A 31 -6.09 -3.54 12.38
N THR A 32 -5.45 -4.70 12.24
CA THR A 32 -5.35 -5.72 13.28
C THR A 32 -4.65 -5.19 14.54
N MET A 33 -3.52 -4.50 14.38
CA MET A 33 -2.80 -3.84 15.48
C MET A 33 -3.72 -2.88 16.25
N ALA A 34 -4.48 -2.04 15.53
CA ALA A 34 -5.40 -1.10 16.15
C ALA A 34 -6.59 -1.79 16.83
N MET A 35 -7.17 -2.82 16.22
CA MET A 35 -8.29 -3.58 16.77
C MET A 35 -7.93 -4.33 18.05
N LEU A 36 -6.70 -4.84 18.14
CA LEU A 36 -6.22 -5.64 19.27
C LEU A 36 -5.36 -4.85 20.26
N GLY A 37 -5.09 -3.56 19.99
CA GLY A 37 -4.26 -2.71 20.85
C GLY A 37 -2.80 -3.17 20.96
N LEU A 38 -2.23 -3.74 19.89
CA LEU A 38 -0.85 -4.24 19.90
C LEU A 38 0.15 -3.08 19.94
N GLY A 39 1.29 -3.28 20.62
CA GLY A 39 2.33 -2.26 20.77
C GLY A 39 3.21 -2.10 19.53
N ASN A 40 3.27 -3.14 18.68
CA ASN A 40 4.07 -3.14 17.47
C ASN A 40 3.36 -3.85 16.31
N ILE A 41 3.43 -3.28 15.10
CA ILE A 41 2.84 -3.87 13.89
C ILE A 41 3.39 -5.27 13.56
N ARG A 42 4.62 -5.58 14.01
CA ARG A 42 5.23 -6.90 13.81
C ARG A 42 4.47 -8.02 14.51
N GLU A 43 3.71 -7.71 15.55
CA GLU A 43 2.85 -8.66 16.28
C GLU A 43 1.59 -9.01 15.47
N ALA A 44 1.23 -8.18 14.48
CA ALA A 44 0.08 -8.39 13.60
C ALA A 44 0.43 -9.13 12.29
N ALA A 45 1.69 -9.55 12.11
CA ALA A 45 2.17 -10.21 10.89
C ALA A 45 2.82 -11.55 11.22
N SER A 46 2.50 -12.60 10.46
CA SER A 46 3.04 -13.96 10.69
C SER A 46 4.56 -14.04 10.46
N PHE A 47 5.06 -13.35 9.43
CA PHE A 47 6.49 -13.28 9.10
C PHE A 47 6.87 -11.82 8.80
N PRO A 48 7.04 -10.98 9.84
CA PRO A 48 7.21 -9.55 9.65
C PRO A 48 8.51 -9.24 8.89
N ARG A 49 8.41 -8.35 7.91
CA ARG A 49 9.54 -7.89 7.09
C ARG A 49 10.00 -6.51 7.54
N ALA A 50 11.31 -6.31 7.57
CA ALA A 50 11.96 -5.03 7.80
C ALA A 50 13.30 -5.02 7.06
N PRO A 51 13.93 -3.86 6.80
CA PRO A 51 15.24 -3.80 6.16
C PRO A 51 16.29 -4.70 6.83
N GLU A 52 16.18 -4.89 8.15
CA GLU A 52 17.09 -5.71 8.95
C GLU A 52 16.66 -7.19 9.05
N ARG A 53 15.48 -7.57 8.54
CA ARG A 53 14.92 -8.94 8.65
C ARG A 53 14.44 -9.48 7.31
N LEU A 54 15.29 -10.29 6.69
CA LEU A 54 15.07 -10.95 5.39
C LEU A 54 14.70 -12.42 5.47
N LEU A 55 14.90 -13.10 6.60
CA LEU A 55 14.53 -14.51 6.78
C LEU A 55 13.41 -14.64 7.83
N PRO A 56 12.59 -15.70 7.74
CA PRO A 56 11.67 -16.10 8.81
C PRO A 56 12.40 -16.23 10.15
#